data_AF-A0A9X2KBR1-F1
#
_entry.id   AF-A0A9X2KBR1-F1
#
_cell.length_a   1.000
_cell.length_b   1.000
_cell.length_c   1.000
_cell.angle_alpha   90.00
_cell.angle_beta   90.00
_cell.angle_gamma   90.00
#
_symmetry.space_group_name_H-M   'P 1'
#
loop_
_entity.id
_entity.type
_entity.pdbx_description
1 polymer ?
#
loop_
_entity_poly.entity_id
_entity_poly.type
_entity_poly.pdbx_seq_one_letter_code
_entity_poly.pdbx_strand_id
1 'polypeptide(L)'
;MTRVEPNSYSPYATAALDVRHLFAMPAWLMASPRPGELAQTACGELAVIPEAPIKIEPGEAMPEGMCGTCVKARNADVVVAPSATTADCSECGLGTCHGPLCALCRTDLHDQWRLNNTTGRLDEASDAPEAAAEQEAGVVRVEGEAP
;
A
#
# COMPACT_ATOMS: atom_id res chain seq x y z
N MET A 1 -11.84 -8.11 21.19
CA MET A 1 -11.15 -8.68 20.00
C MET A 1 -10.15 -7.64 19.50
N THR A 2 -9.14 -8.02 18.73
CA THR A 2 -8.22 -7.03 18.15
C THR A 2 -8.96 -6.27 17.05
N ARG A 3 -8.99 -4.94 17.13
CA ARG A 3 -9.48 -4.08 16.05
C ARG A 3 -8.36 -3.85 15.05
N VAL A 4 -8.67 -3.90 13.77
CA VAL A 4 -7.70 -3.63 12.70
C VAL A 4 -7.90 -2.25 12.12
N GLU A 5 -6.78 -1.62 11.76
CA GLU A 5 -6.79 -0.34 11.07
C GLU A 5 -7.32 -0.52 9.64
N PRO A 6 -7.99 0.50 9.07
CA PRO A 6 -8.41 0.50 7.67
C PRO A 6 -7.24 0.37 6.68
N ASN A 7 -7.57 0.21 5.40
CA ASN A 7 -6.58 0.26 4.32
C ASN A 7 -6.03 1.69 4.16
N SER A 8 -4.81 1.81 3.63
CA SER A 8 -4.22 3.11 3.30
C SER A 8 -5.09 3.87 2.28
N TYR A 9 -5.12 5.20 2.41
CA TYR A 9 -5.86 6.05 1.50
C TYR A 9 -5.27 6.05 0.09
N SER A 10 -6.16 6.10 -0.91
CA SER A 10 -5.84 6.46 -2.28
C SER A 10 -7.04 7.18 -2.89
N PRO A 11 -6.84 8.28 -3.64
CA PRO A 11 -7.93 8.94 -4.37
C PRO A 11 -8.51 8.07 -5.48
N TYR A 12 -7.81 6.99 -5.87
CA TYR A 12 -8.24 6.06 -6.91
C TYR A 12 -8.85 4.77 -6.36
N ALA A 13 -8.85 4.59 -5.03
CA ALA A 13 -9.57 3.49 -4.38
C ALA A 13 -11.09 3.68 -4.55
N THR A 14 -11.81 2.57 -4.65
CA THR A 14 -13.28 2.54 -4.66
C THR A 14 -13.85 1.93 -3.38
N ALA A 15 -13.03 1.20 -2.64
CA ALA A 15 -13.41 0.60 -1.37
C ALA A 15 -13.61 1.66 -0.27
N ALA A 16 -14.52 1.37 0.66
CA ALA A 16 -14.77 2.23 1.81
C ALA A 16 -13.51 2.41 2.68
N LEU A 17 -13.22 3.66 3.08
CA LEU A 17 -11.97 4.04 3.76
C LEU A 17 -11.98 3.83 5.28
N ASP A 18 -13.15 3.60 5.88
CA ASP A 18 -13.35 3.46 7.32
C ASP A 18 -13.26 2.01 7.82
N VAL A 19 -13.03 1.07 6.92
CA VAL A 19 -12.96 -0.37 7.21
C VAL A 19 -11.79 -1.03 6.49
N ARG A 20 -11.39 -2.20 7.00
CA ARG A 20 -10.31 -3.03 6.45
C ARG A 20 -10.86 -4.05 5.47
N HIS A 21 -10.34 -4.05 4.24
CA HIS A 21 -10.70 -4.97 3.16
C HIS A 21 -9.69 -6.11 3.03
N LEU A 22 -10.19 -7.28 2.63
CA LEU A 22 -9.39 -8.48 2.37
C LEU A 22 -9.01 -8.55 0.89
N PHE A 23 -7.81 -9.03 0.61
CA PHE A 23 -7.34 -9.26 -0.75
C PHE A 23 -7.44 -10.76 -1.04
N ALA A 24 -8.26 -11.13 -2.03
CA ALA A 24 -8.39 -12.51 -2.47
C ALA A 24 -7.25 -12.82 -3.46
N MET A 25 -6.06 -13.12 -2.93
CA MET A 25 -4.92 -13.55 -3.75
C MET A 25 -4.93 -15.08 -3.82
N PRO A 26 -5.08 -15.68 -5.01
CA PRO A 26 -4.90 -17.12 -5.15
C PRO A 26 -3.46 -17.50 -4.78
N ALA A 27 -3.28 -18.54 -3.95
CA ALA A 27 -1.97 -18.99 -3.52
C ALA A 27 -1.01 -19.38 -4.67
N TRP A 28 -1.53 -19.58 -5.88
CA TRP A 28 -0.75 -19.93 -7.07
C TRP A 28 -0.21 -18.72 -7.86
N LEU A 29 -0.66 -17.49 -7.58
CA LEU A 29 0.00 -16.29 -8.07
C LEU A 29 1.21 -16.00 -7.17
N MET A 30 2.41 -16.34 -7.63
CA MET A 30 3.68 -16.12 -6.90
C MET A 30 4.04 -14.65 -6.65
N ALA A 31 3.24 -13.69 -7.11
CA ALA A 31 3.45 -12.28 -6.81
C ALA A 31 2.79 -11.94 -5.48
N SER A 32 3.57 -11.89 -4.41
CA SER A 32 3.09 -11.36 -3.13
C SER A 32 2.59 -9.91 -3.34
N PRO A 33 1.39 -9.57 -2.84
CA PRO A 33 0.86 -8.21 -2.96
C PRO A 33 1.85 -7.23 -2.31
N ARG A 34 2.31 -6.21 -3.05
CA ARG A 34 3.27 -5.27 -2.48
C ARG A 34 2.51 -4.21 -1.69
N PRO A 35 2.90 -3.94 -0.43
CA PRO A 35 2.35 -2.82 0.32
C PRO A 35 2.38 -1.52 -0.47
N GLY A 36 1.29 -0.76 -0.36
CA GLY A 36 1.12 0.50 -1.08
C GLY A 36 0.67 0.34 -2.53
N GLU A 37 0.44 -0.86 -3.06
CA GLU A 37 -0.21 -1.05 -4.36
C GLU A 37 -1.75 -1.02 -4.23
N LEU A 38 -2.42 -0.56 -5.29
CA LEU A 38 -3.88 -0.63 -5.40
C LEU A 38 -4.27 -1.97 -6.04
N ALA A 39 -5.06 -2.78 -5.32
CA ALA A 39 -5.46 -4.10 -5.76
C ALA A 39 -6.94 -4.39 -5.51
N GLN A 40 -7.47 -5.37 -6.25
CA GLN A 40 -8.84 -5.83 -6.08
C GLN A 40 -8.98 -6.63 -4.78
N THR A 41 -10.05 -6.34 -4.06
CA THR A 41 -10.41 -6.95 -2.79
C THR A 41 -11.40 -8.10 -2.99
N ALA A 42 -11.61 -8.91 -1.96
CA ALA A 42 -12.58 -10.01 -1.96
C ALA A 42 -14.03 -9.53 -2.11
N CYS A 43 -14.33 -8.27 -1.78
CA CYS A 43 -15.64 -7.66 -2.02
C CYS A 43 -15.79 -7.08 -3.44
N GLY A 44 -14.77 -7.20 -4.29
CA GLY A 44 -14.78 -6.72 -5.67
C GLY A 44 -14.33 -5.28 -5.83
N GLU A 45 -14.17 -4.51 -4.75
CA GLU A 45 -13.70 -3.11 -4.76
C GLU A 45 -12.17 -2.99 -4.79
N LEU A 46 -11.65 -1.80 -5.07
CA LEU A 46 -10.21 -1.51 -5.09
C LEU A 46 -9.77 -0.81 -3.80
N ALA A 47 -8.77 -1.38 -3.14
CA ALA A 47 -8.17 -0.82 -1.92
C ALA A 47 -6.65 -0.89 -1.99
N VAL A 48 -5.98 -0.02 -1.22
CA VAL A 48 -4.52 -0.05 -1.10
C VAL A 48 -4.08 -1.17 -0.17
N ILE A 49 -3.08 -1.94 -0.56
CA ILE A 49 -2.51 -3.01 0.25
C ILE A 49 -1.77 -2.39 1.45
N PRO A 50 -2.15 -2.73 2.69
CA PRO A 50 -1.54 -2.18 3.88
C PRO A 50 -0.15 -2.78 4.14
N GLU A 51 0.73 -2.03 4.81
CA GLU A 51 2.08 -2.49 5.19
C GLU A 51 2.05 -3.66 6.17
N ALA A 52 1.15 -3.63 7.14
CA ALA A 52 0.96 -4.70 8.10
C ALA A 52 -0.05 -5.72 7.54
N PRO A 53 0.36 -6.91 7.08
CA PRO A 53 -0.58 -7.95 6.67
C PRO A 53 -1.36 -8.45 7.89
N ILE A 54 -2.63 -8.79 7.68
CA ILE A 54 -3.42 -9.48 8.71
C ILE A 54 -3.31 -10.97 8.42
N LYS A 55 -2.78 -11.71 9.40
CA LYS A 55 -2.86 -13.16 9.41
C LYS A 55 -4.11 -13.52 10.19
N ILE A 56 -4.95 -14.35 9.59
CA ILE A 56 -6.15 -14.85 10.26
C ILE A 56 -6.18 -16.34 9.96
N GLU A 57 -6.09 -17.16 10.99
CA GLU A 57 -6.00 -18.61 10.82
C GLU A 57 -7.37 -19.21 10.46
N PRO A 58 -7.41 -20.40 9.83
CA PRO A 58 -8.66 -21.13 9.64
C PRO A 58 -9.38 -21.38 10.97
N GLY A 59 -10.66 -20.99 11.06
CA GLY A 59 -11.47 -21.15 12.27
C GLY A 59 -11.32 -20.03 13.31
N GLU A 60 -10.44 -19.05 13.08
CA GLU A 60 -10.33 -17.88 13.93
C GLU A 60 -11.47 -16.87 13.67
N ALA A 61 -11.94 -16.21 14.73
CA ALA A 61 -12.91 -15.14 14.60
C ALA A 61 -12.32 -13.95 13.80
N MET A 62 -13.14 -13.29 12.99
CA MET A 62 -12.69 -12.11 12.26
C MET A 62 -12.42 -10.94 13.22
N PRO A 63 -11.32 -10.19 13.04
CA PRO A 63 -11.06 -8.95 13.76
C PRO A 63 -12.18 -7.92 13.60
N GLU A 64 -12.31 -7.03 14.58
CA GLU A 64 -13.23 -5.90 14.47
C GLU A 64 -12.69 -4.86 13.47
N GLY A 65 -13.59 -4.15 12.78
CA GLY A 65 -13.22 -3.14 11.76
C GLY A 65 -13.04 -3.68 10.35
N MET A 66 -13.34 -4.96 10.12
CA MET A 66 -13.31 -5.58 8.79
C MET A 66 -14.54 -5.23 7.95
N CYS A 67 -14.36 -5.11 6.64
CA CYS A 67 -15.46 -4.99 5.68
C CYS A 67 -16.38 -6.22 5.75
N GLY A 68 -17.66 -6.01 6.05
CA GLY A 68 -18.64 -7.10 6.19
C GLY A 68 -18.78 -7.96 4.93
N THR A 69 -18.64 -7.38 3.74
CA THR A 69 -18.67 -8.14 2.47
C THR A 69 -17.43 -9.00 2.31
N CYS A 70 -16.24 -8.48 2.67
CA CYS A 70 -15.00 -9.28 2.66
C CYS A 70 -15.07 -10.44 3.66
N VAL A 71 -15.64 -10.21 4.86
CA VAL A 71 -15.86 -11.27 5.86
C VAL A 71 -16.75 -12.37 5.31
N LYS A 72 -17.86 -12.01 4.66
CA LYS A 72 -18.77 -12.98 4.02
C LYS A 72 -18.08 -13.74 2.88
N ALA A 73 -17.36 -13.03 2.01
CA ALA A 73 -16.64 -13.61 0.87
C ALA A 73 -15.66 -14.69 1.34
N ARG A 74 -14.87 -14.38 2.38
CA ARG A 74 -13.94 -15.33 2.98
C ARG A 74 -14.63 -16.54 3.60
N ASN A 75 -15.68 -16.33 4.40
CA ASN A 75 -16.35 -17.42 5.10
C ASN A 75 -17.13 -18.35 4.16
N ALA A 76 -17.58 -17.83 3.02
CA ALA A 76 -18.27 -18.61 2.00
C ALA A 76 -17.30 -19.30 1.02
N ASP A 77 -16.00 -18.97 1.07
CA ASP A 77 -15.03 -19.29 0.01
C ASP A 77 -15.53 -18.84 -1.38
N VAL A 78 -16.23 -17.71 -1.41
CA VAL A 78 -16.82 -17.13 -2.61
C VAL A 78 -16.14 -15.81 -2.90
N VAL A 79 -15.59 -15.69 -4.12
CA VAL A 79 -15.23 -14.39 -4.68
C VAL A 79 -16.54 -13.68 -5.05
N VAL A 80 -16.80 -12.54 -4.41
CA VAL A 80 -17.94 -11.71 -4.81
C VAL A 80 -17.60 -11.15 -6.18
N ALA A 81 -18.31 -11.62 -7.21
CA ALA A 81 -18.17 -11.06 -8.53
C ALA A 81 -18.46 -9.55 -8.44
N PRO A 82 -17.66 -8.70 -9.09
CA PRO A 82 -18.00 -7.30 -9.19
C PRO A 82 -19.42 -7.15 -9.75
N SER A 83 -20.08 -6.04 -9.40
CA SER A 83 -21.36 -5.71 -10.02
C SER A 83 -21.25 -5.76 -11.56
N ALA A 84 -22.35 -6.12 -12.23
CA ALA A 84 -22.36 -6.20 -13.69
C ALA A 84 -21.76 -4.93 -14.30
N THR A 85 -20.94 -5.06 -15.35
CA THR A 85 -20.32 -3.92 -16.04
C THR A 85 -21.37 -2.84 -16.34
N THR A 86 -21.21 -1.68 -15.74
CA THR A 86 -22.22 -0.61 -15.79
C THR A 86 -21.84 0.55 -16.69
N ALA A 87 -20.57 0.64 -17.11
CA ALA A 87 -20.06 1.76 -17.88
C ALA A 87 -18.79 1.40 -18.67
N ASP A 88 -18.41 2.25 -19.61
CA ASP A 88 -17.11 2.23 -20.29
C ASP A 88 -16.12 3.13 -19.55
N CYS A 89 -14.85 2.69 -19.46
CA CYS A 89 -13.77 3.47 -18.88
C CYS A 89 -13.49 4.73 -19.71
N SER A 90 -13.45 5.90 -19.07
CA SER A 90 -13.19 7.17 -19.75
C SER A 90 -11.78 7.29 -20.33
N GLU A 91 -10.82 6.50 -19.85
CA GLU A 91 -9.42 6.53 -20.31
C GLU A 91 -9.15 5.57 -21.48
N CYS A 92 -9.70 4.35 -21.41
CA CYS A 92 -9.34 3.28 -22.36
C CYS A 92 -10.53 2.65 -23.09
N GLY A 93 -11.77 3.04 -22.77
CA GLY A 93 -12.98 2.51 -23.40
C GLY A 93 -13.34 1.08 -23.01
N LEU A 94 -12.58 0.42 -22.13
CA LEU A 94 -12.90 -0.93 -21.65
C LEU A 94 -14.06 -0.88 -20.65
N GLY A 95 -14.94 -1.88 -20.72
CA GLY A 95 -16.04 -2.03 -19.76
C GLY A 95 -15.54 -2.13 -18.31
N THR A 96 -16.21 -1.40 -17.41
CA THR A 96 -15.87 -1.34 -15.97
C THR A 96 -17.10 -1.37 -15.06
N CYS A 97 -16.89 -1.86 -13.84
CA CYS A 97 -17.82 -1.77 -12.71
C CYS A 97 -17.38 -0.74 -11.65
N HIS A 98 -16.22 -0.10 -11.84
CA HIS A 98 -15.57 0.79 -10.87
C HIS A 98 -15.84 2.28 -11.16
N GLY A 99 -17.05 2.60 -11.65
CA GLY A 99 -17.43 3.95 -12.04
C GLY A 99 -16.75 4.40 -13.35
N PRO A 100 -16.20 5.63 -13.43
CA PRO A 100 -15.69 6.18 -14.70
C PRO A 100 -14.37 5.57 -15.16
N LEU A 101 -13.64 4.86 -14.29
CA LEU A 101 -12.34 4.28 -14.59
C LEU A 101 -12.36 2.77 -14.36
N CYS A 102 -11.63 2.01 -15.18
CA CYS A 102 -11.40 0.58 -14.93
C CYS A 102 -10.33 0.34 -13.86
N ALA A 103 -10.24 -0.88 -13.36
CA ALA A 103 -9.27 -1.26 -12.35
C ALA A 103 -7.83 -0.98 -12.79
N LEU A 104 -7.48 -1.32 -14.03
CA LEU A 104 -6.14 -1.09 -14.57
C LEU A 104 -5.77 0.40 -14.60
N CYS A 105 -6.64 1.25 -15.18
CA CYS A 105 -6.40 2.70 -15.20
C CYS A 105 -6.31 3.31 -13.79
N ARG A 106 -7.11 2.82 -12.84
CA ARG A 106 -7.01 3.25 -11.43
C ARG A 106 -5.69 2.87 -10.79
N THR A 107 -5.19 1.66 -11.05
CA THR A 107 -3.88 1.20 -10.56
C THR A 107 -2.76 2.04 -11.15
N ASP A 108 -2.75 2.29 -12.46
CA ASP A 108 -1.74 3.13 -13.12
C ASP A 108 -1.72 4.56 -12.58
N LEU A 109 -2.89 5.16 -12.38
CA LEU A 109 -3.02 6.50 -11.80
C LEU A 109 -2.61 6.54 -10.32
N HIS A 110 -2.91 5.48 -9.57
CA HIS A 110 -2.47 5.34 -8.20
C HIS A 110 -0.95 5.26 -8.10
N ASP A 111 -0.29 4.49 -8.96
CA ASP A 111 1.17 4.40 -8.96
C ASP A 111 1.82 5.75 -9.29
N GLN A 112 1.30 6.47 -10.29
CA GLN A 112 1.78 7.83 -10.61
C GLN A 112 1.60 8.78 -9.42
N TRP A 113 0.43 8.77 -8.78
CA TRP A 113 0.17 9.59 -7.60
C TRP A 113 1.10 9.23 -6.44
N ARG A 114 1.30 7.94 -6.16
CA ARG A 114 2.19 7.49 -5.10
C ARG A 114 3.62 7.94 -5.35
N LEU A 115 4.13 7.80 -6.58
CA LEU A 115 5.45 8.27 -6.96
C LEU A 115 5.59 9.78 -6.75
N ASN A 116 4.62 10.57 -7.21
CA ASN A 116 4.66 12.04 -7.06
C ASN A 116 4.64 12.49 -5.59
N ASN A 117 3.90 11.78 -4.73
CA ASN A 117 3.85 12.08 -3.30
C ASN A 117 5.03 11.53 -2.50
N THR A 118 5.77 10.56 -3.06
CA THR A 118 6.99 10.01 -2.43
C THR A 118 8.23 10.82 -2.82
N THR A 119 8.34 11.22 -4.09
CA THR A 119 9.50 11.95 -4.61
C THR A 119 9.57 13.39 -4.09
N GLY A 120 8.43 14.05 -3.90
CA GLY A 120 8.40 15.38 -3.26
C GLY A 120 8.96 15.43 -1.84
N ARG A 121 9.17 14.27 -1.19
CA ARG A 121 9.77 14.15 0.14
C ARG A 121 11.30 14.00 0.13
N LEU A 122 11.91 13.73 -1.03
CA LEU A 122 13.37 13.55 -1.15
C LEU A 122 14.09 14.85 -1.49
N ASP A 123 13.40 15.81 -2.13
CA ASP A 123 14.01 17.11 -2.49
C ASP A 123 14.16 18.07 -1.28
N GLU A 124 13.36 17.91 -0.21
CA GLU A 124 13.44 18.73 1.00
C GLU A 124 14.51 18.28 2.01
N ALA A 125 15.08 17.08 1.86
CA ALA A 125 16.09 16.56 2.80
C ALA A 125 17.53 16.96 2.47
N SER A 126 17.76 17.71 1.39
CA SER A 126 19.10 18.02 0.88
C SER A 126 19.65 19.39 1.27
N ASP A 127 18.94 20.17 2.11
CA ASP A 127 19.33 21.50 2.58
C ASP A 127 19.84 21.48 4.04
N ALA A 128 20.75 20.55 4.35
CA ALA A 128 21.59 20.70 5.53
C ALA A 128 22.77 21.61 5.15
N PRO A 129 22.94 22.78 5.80
CA PRO A 129 24.11 23.61 5.54
C PRO A 129 25.35 22.85 5.98
N GLU A 130 26.23 22.58 5.02
CA GLU A 130 27.59 22.10 5.23
C GLU A 130 28.35 23.15 6.05
N ALA A 131 28.23 23.07 7.37
CA ALA A 131 28.92 23.95 8.30
C ALA A 131 30.40 23.55 8.34
N ALA A 132 31.17 24.25 7.50
CA ALA A 132 32.52 24.74 7.74
C ALA A 132 33.44 23.84 8.58
N ALA A 133 34.31 23.12 7.87
CA ALA A 133 35.64 22.78 8.35
C ALA A 133 36.41 24.06 8.70
N GLU A 134 37.06 24.11 9.86
CA GLU A 134 38.30 24.87 10.17
C GLU A 134 38.63 24.77 11.68
N GLN A 135 39.69 24.05 12.08
CA GLN A 135 40.94 24.53 12.74
C GLN A 135 41.15 23.68 14.03
N GLU A 136 42.32 23.32 14.57
CA GLU A 136 43.74 23.36 14.22
C GLU A 136 44.53 22.49 15.25
N ALA A 137 45.71 22.02 14.84
CA ALA A 137 46.95 21.80 15.61
C ALA A 137 46.98 20.94 16.90
N GLY A 138 47.91 19.97 16.89
CA GLY A 138 48.40 19.28 18.10
C GLY A 138 49.61 18.38 17.86
N VAL A 139 50.78 18.98 17.60
CA VAL A 139 52.09 18.31 17.67
C VAL A 139 52.41 17.96 19.13
N VAL A 140 52.69 16.70 19.44
CA VAL A 140 53.70 16.31 20.45
C VAL A 140 54.44 15.05 20.01
N ARG A 141 55.74 15.21 19.82
CA ARG A 141 56.79 14.19 19.67
C ARG A 141 57.13 13.62 21.05
N VAL A 142 57.29 12.30 21.18
CA VAL A 142 58.03 11.71 22.30
C VAL A 142 59.02 10.68 21.73
N GLU A 143 60.27 10.85 22.13
CA GLU A 143 61.44 10.06 21.74
C GLU A 143 61.72 8.96 22.78
N GLY A 144 62.46 7.91 22.38
CA GLY A 144 63.03 6.87 23.24
C GLY A 144 62.21 5.57 23.28
N GLU A 145 62.76 4.36 23.16
CA GLU A 145 64.10 3.88 23.51
C GLU A 145 64.42 2.59 22.73
N ALA A 146 65.68 2.43 22.32
CA ALA A 146 66.21 1.29 21.55
C ALA A 146 66.61 0.11 22.46
N PRO A 147 67.17 -0.95 21.86
CA PRO A 147 68.42 -1.50 22.40
C PRO A 147 69.64 -1.16 21.52
#